data_AF-A0A9D8A2A0-F1
#
_entry.id   AF-A0A9D8A2A0-F1
#
_cell.length_a   1.000
_cell.length_b   1.000
_cell.length_c   1.000
_cell.angle_alpha   90.00
_cell.angle_beta   90.00
_cell.angle_gamma   90.00
#
_symmetry.space_group_name_H-M   'P 1'
#
loop_
_entity.id
_entity.type
_entity.pdbx_description
1 polymer ?
#
loop_
_entity_poly.entity_id
_entity_poly.type
_entity_poly.pdbx_seq_one_letter_code
_entity_poly.pdbx_strand_id
1 'polypeptide(L)'
;MKLQKLLTSTAIAATLLFSTSVFSAAVNITGGSASKETIESVSVKHGSKTVKVMRNQNQKNTINPAFAKTSRKCPPFCIFPAKIAPGVETIAELEVLDYLKKMTNGDASILVVDSRTPDWAAKGTIPGAVNLPWTKLNPAKGADPISIGEILEDNFNARNLEGLWDYSNAKTLVMFCNGMWCGQSPNNIANLLKFGYPADKIKWYRGGMQNWETLGLTTAKATN
;
A
#
# COMPACT_ATOMS: atom_id res chain seq x y z
N MET A 1 45.76 -63.21 -52.68
CA MET A 1 44.61 -63.66 -51.87
C MET A 1 44.32 -62.59 -50.83
N LYS A 2 43.03 -62.32 -50.57
CA LYS A 2 42.48 -61.05 -50.08
C LYS A 2 42.92 -60.63 -48.66
N LEU A 3 43.27 -59.36 -48.51
CA LEU A 3 43.44 -58.63 -47.25
C LEU A 3 42.04 -58.15 -46.78
N GLN A 4 41.51 -58.70 -45.70
CA GLN A 4 40.23 -58.25 -45.13
C GLN A 4 40.47 -57.05 -44.20
N LYS A 5 39.84 -55.92 -44.54
CA LYS A 5 39.84 -54.68 -43.77
C LYS A 5 39.00 -54.84 -42.50
N LEU A 6 39.61 -54.53 -41.35
CA LEU A 6 38.91 -54.36 -40.08
C LEU A 6 38.12 -53.04 -40.12
N LEU A 7 36.79 -53.12 -40.05
CA LEU A 7 35.91 -51.96 -39.90
C LEU A 7 35.75 -51.68 -38.40
N THR A 8 36.37 -50.61 -37.92
CA THR A 8 36.12 -50.04 -36.59
C THR A 8 34.88 -49.17 -36.65
N SER A 9 33.77 -49.65 -36.09
CA SER A 9 32.51 -48.91 -35.97
C SER A 9 32.57 -48.00 -34.74
N THR A 10 32.86 -46.72 -34.93
CA THR A 10 32.76 -45.71 -33.86
C THR A 10 31.30 -45.31 -33.69
N ALA A 11 30.65 -45.81 -32.64
CA ALA A 11 29.30 -45.37 -32.27
C ALA A 11 29.38 -43.97 -31.64
N ILE A 12 28.95 -42.94 -32.36
CA ILE A 12 28.78 -41.59 -31.84
C ILE A 12 27.47 -41.57 -31.05
N ALA A 13 27.57 -41.64 -29.73
CA ALA A 13 26.43 -41.42 -28.84
C ALA A 13 26.11 -39.91 -28.82
N ALA A 14 25.09 -39.51 -29.57
CA ALA A 14 24.55 -38.16 -29.53
C ALA A 14 23.75 -37.96 -28.23
N THR A 15 24.39 -37.44 -27.19
CA THR A 15 23.73 -36.98 -25.97
C THR A 15 22.91 -35.73 -26.30
N LEU A 16 21.59 -35.89 -26.48
CA LEU A 16 20.65 -34.77 -26.49
C LEU A 16 20.69 -34.09 -25.12
N LEU A 17 21.40 -32.96 -25.04
CA LEU A 17 21.26 -32.02 -23.93
C LEU A 17 19.87 -31.39 -24.03
N PHE A 18 18.91 -31.93 -23.29
CA PHE A 18 17.67 -31.23 -22.99
C PHE A 18 18.02 -30.02 -22.12
N SER A 19 18.18 -28.86 -22.75
CA SER A 19 18.21 -27.57 -22.09
C SER A 19 16.81 -27.29 -21.52
N THR A 20 16.55 -27.77 -20.31
CA THR A 20 15.37 -27.33 -19.57
C THR A 20 15.53 -25.85 -19.28
N SER A 21 14.87 -25.00 -20.07
CA SER A 21 14.70 -23.60 -19.74
C SER A 21 13.96 -23.54 -18.41
N VAL A 22 14.69 -23.27 -17.33
CA VAL A 22 14.10 -23.00 -16.02
C VAL A 22 13.40 -21.66 -16.15
N PHE A 23 12.13 -21.68 -16.54
CA PHE A 23 11.27 -20.50 -16.44
C PHE A 23 11.08 -20.20 -14.95
N SER A 24 11.88 -19.29 -14.41
CA SER A 24 11.62 -18.72 -13.10
C SER A 24 10.30 -17.96 -13.18
N ALA A 25 9.30 -18.36 -12.40
CA ALA A 25 8.03 -17.65 -12.36
C ALA A 25 8.26 -16.19 -11.93
N ALA A 26 7.76 -15.24 -12.71
CA ALA A 26 7.86 -13.82 -12.37
C ALA A 26 7.14 -13.55 -11.04
N VAL A 27 7.71 -12.66 -10.22
CA VAL A 27 7.14 -12.29 -8.92
C VAL A 27 6.02 -11.28 -9.19
N ASN A 28 4.84 -11.74 -9.57
CA ASN A 28 3.74 -10.85 -9.96
C ASN A 28 2.71 -10.66 -8.82
N ILE A 29 1.87 -9.63 -8.97
CA ILE A 29 0.69 -9.45 -8.13
C ILE A 29 -0.36 -10.42 -8.67
N THR A 30 -0.80 -11.35 -7.84
CA THR A 30 -1.93 -12.23 -8.20
C THR A 30 -3.23 -11.49 -7.93
N GLY A 31 -4.11 -11.41 -8.93
CA GLY A 31 -5.48 -10.97 -8.71
C GLY A 31 -6.18 -11.84 -7.67
N GLY A 32 -7.24 -11.30 -7.05
CA GLY A 32 -8.06 -12.06 -6.11
C GLY A 32 -8.63 -13.34 -6.75
N SER A 33 -9.14 -14.23 -5.90
CA SER A 33 -9.72 -15.53 -6.30
C SER A 33 -10.78 -15.45 -7.41
N ALA A 34 -11.40 -14.27 -7.61
CA ALA A 34 -12.41 -14.02 -8.62
C ALA A 34 -11.89 -13.75 -10.04
N SER A 35 -10.70 -13.13 -10.21
CA SER A 35 -10.19 -12.82 -11.56
C SER A 35 -9.18 -13.84 -12.07
N LYS A 36 -8.42 -14.51 -11.20
CA LYS A 36 -7.24 -15.36 -11.56
C LYS A 36 -6.23 -14.65 -12.48
N GLU A 37 -6.40 -13.36 -12.77
CA GLU A 37 -5.55 -12.58 -13.65
C GLU A 37 -4.29 -12.15 -12.90
N THR A 38 -3.15 -12.40 -13.52
CA THR A 38 -1.86 -11.92 -13.04
C THR A 38 -1.73 -10.44 -13.38
N ILE A 39 -1.57 -9.60 -12.38
CA ILE A 39 -1.30 -8.16 -12.52
C ILE A 39 0.22 -7.98 -12.45
N GLU A 40 0.84 -7.63 -13.57
CA GLU A 40 2.28 -7.34 -13.59
C GLU A 40 2.60 -6.02 -12.87
N SER A 41 1.78 -4.99 -13.12
CA SER A 41 1.91 -3.68 -12.46
C SER A 41 0.62 -2.88 -12.52
N VAL A 42 0.50 -1.90 -11.62
CA VAL A 42 -0.55 -0.86 -11.63
C VAL A 42 0.14 0.50 -11.78
N SER A 43 -0.20 1.25 -12.83
CA SER A 43 0.28 2.63 -12.98
C SER A 43 -0.47 3.54 -12.02
N VAL A 44 0.28 4.32 -11.22
CA VAL A 44 -0.27 5.21 -10.19
C VAL A 44 0.28 6.62 -10.36
N LYS A 45 -0.59 7.63 -10.40
CA LYS A 45 -0.18 9.04 -10.33
C LYS A 45 0.32 9.37 -8.93
N HIS A 46 1.48 10.01 -8.83
CA HIS A 46 2.09 10.42 -7.58
C HIS A 46 2.80 11.76 -7.77
N GLY A 47 2.16 12.82 -7.30
CA GLY A 47 2.51 14.19 -7.68
C GLY A 47 2.39 14.37 -9.20
N SER A 48 3.43 14.96 -9.83
CA SER A 48 3.50 15.12 -11.28
C SER A 48 3.99 13.86 -12.03
N LYS A 49 4.35 12.79 -11.32
CA LYS A 49 4.94 11.58 -11.90
C LYS A 49 3.94 10.43 -11.94
N THR A 50 4.16 9.51 -12.87
CA THR A 50 3.49 8.20 -12.86
C THR A 50 4.48 7.14 -12.39
N VAL A 51 4.09 6.36 -11.38
CA VAL A 51 4.89 5.28 -10.79
C VAL A 51 4.20 3.95 -11.11
N LYS A 52 4.97 2.96 -11.58
CA LYS A 52 4.46 1.59 -11.74
C LYS A 52 4.58 0.86 -10.41
N VAL A 53 3.45 0.58 -9.77
CA VAL A 53 3.37 -0.28 -8.59
C VAL A 53 3.43 -1.73 -9.03
N MET A 54 4.48 -2.43 -8.63
CA MET A 54 4.68 -3.85 -8.89
C MET A 54 5.43 -4.50 -7.73
N ARG A 55 5.53 -5.83 -7.73
CA ARG A 55 6.40 -6.51 -6.75
C ARG A 55 7.85 -6.45 -7.21
N ASN A 56 8.75 -6.40 -6.23
CA ASN A 56 10.17 -6.45 -6.45
C ASN A 56 10.58 -7.82 -7.01
N GLN A 57 11.20 -7.82 -8.19
CA GLN A 57 11.61 -9.04 -8.89
C GLN A 57 12.88 -9.67 -8.31
N ASN A 58 13.64 -8.95 -7.47
CA ASN A 58 14.80 -9.51 -6.78
C ASN A 58 14.36 -10.46 -5.66
N GLN A 59 14.55 -11.76 -5.88
CA GLN A 59 14.21 -12.82 -4.92
C GLN A 59 15.02 -12.78 -3.61
N LYS A 60 16.06 -11.93 -3.53
CA LYS A 60 16.84 -11.68 -2.31
C LYS A 60 16.47 -10.36 -1.62
N ASN A 61 15.48 -9.63 -2.14
CA ASN A 61 15.04 -8.37 -1.55
C ASN A 61 14.47 -8.59 -0.15
N THR A 62 14.81 -7.68 0.78
CA THR A 62 14.26 -7.64 2.12
C THR A 62 13.52 -6.32 2.36
N ILE A 63 12.67 -6.30 3.38
CA ILE A 63 11.93 -5.11 3.79
C ILE A 63 12.81 -4.14 4.59
N ASN A 64 12.36 -2.89 4.77
CA ASN A 64 13.02 -1.96 5.68
C ASN A 64 13.23 -2.59 7.08
N PRO A 65 14.47 -2.63 7.60
CA PRO A 65 14.77 -3.24 8.91
C PRO A 65 13.94 -2.70 10.08
N ALA A 66 13.43 -1.47 9.97
CA ALA A 66 12.52 -0.88 10.96
C ALA A 66 11.24 -1.72 11.18
N PHE A 67 10.82 -2.50 10.17
CA PHE A 67 9.68 -3.40 10.26
C PHE A 67 10.02 -4.76 10.89
N ALA A 68 11.30 -5.15 10.93
CA ALA A 68 11.74 -6.46 11.46
C ALA A 68 11.63 -6.57 12.99
N LYS A 69 11.62 -5.45 13.73
CA LYS A 69 11.43 -5.46 15.20
C LYS A 69 10.07 -6.06 15.55
N THR A 70 9.98 -6.95 16.52
CA THR A 70 8.70 -7.56 16.96
C THR A 70 8.30 -7.14 18.38
N SER A 71 9.28 -6.92 19.26
CA SER A 71 9.11 -6.57 20.68
C SER A 71 8.86 -5.07 20.92
N ARG A 72 7.81 -4.52 20.28
CA ARG A 72 7.41 -3.12 20.49
C ARG A 72 6.53 -3.02 21.74
N LYS A 73 6.94 -2.20 22.72
CA LYS A 73 6.12 -1.93 23.91
C LYS A 73 4.85 -1.15 23.53
N CYS A 74 3.72 -1.54 24.09
CA CYS A 74 2.48 -0.78 24.08
C CYS A 74 2.35 -0.03 25.41
N PRO A 75 2.00 1.27 25.43
CA PRO A 75 1.93 2.21 24.30
C PRO A 75 3.33 2.67 23.78
N PRO A 76 3.42 3.26 22.56
CA PRO A 76 2.33 3.57 21.63
C PRO A 76 2.04 2.46 20.60
N PHE A 77 2.76 1.34 20.65
CA PHE A 77 2.72 0.30 19.61
C PHE A 77 1.75 -0.84 19.95
N CYS A 78 0.49 -0.50 20.13
CA CYS A 78 -0.56 -1.44 20.53
C CYS A 78 -1.15 -2.16 19.30
N ILE A 79 -1.59 -3.41 19.48
CA ILE A 79 -2.25 -4.19 18.43
C ILE A 79 -3.70 -3.71 18.30
N PHE A 80 -4.12 -3.39 17.07
CA PHE A 80 -5.50 -3.00 16.78
C PHE A 80 -6.32 -4.17 16.20
N PRO A 81 -7.61 -4.28 16.55
CA PRO A 81 -8.49 -5.33 16.02
C PRO A 81 -8.70 -5.18 14.51
N ALA A 82 -9.24 -6.21 13.85
CA ALA A 82 -9.59 -6.13 12.42
C ALA A 82 -10.76 -5.17 12.15
N LYS A 83 -11.64 -4.93 13.12
CA LYS A 83 -12.72 -3.94 13.04
C LYS A 83 -12.43 -2.83 14.05
N ILE A 84 -12.06 -1.65 13.54
CA ILE A 84 -11.66 -0.53 14.40
C ILE A 84 -12.83 0.30 14.92
N ALA A 85 -13.91 0.41 14.13
CA ALA A 85 -15.14 1.07 14.49
C ALA A 85 -16.30 0.52 13.63
N PRO A 86 -17.57 0.66 14.07
CA PRO A 86 -18.73 0.42 13.20
C PRO A 86 -18.67 1.31 11.95
N GLY A 87 -19.05 0.78 10.79
CA GLY A 87 -19.07 1.51 9.50
C GLY A 87 -17.72 1.67 8.81
N VAL A 88 -16.61 1.63 9.54
CA VAL A 88 -15.26 1.70 8.94
C VAL A 88 -14.89 0.34 8.36
N GLU A 89 -14.60 0.32 7.06
CA GLU A 89 -14.22 -0.89 6.34
C GLU A 89 -12.70 -1.10 6.44
N THR A 90 -12.28 -2.29 6.87
CA THR A 90 -10.87 -2.69 6.84
C THR A 90 -10.57 -3.36 5.52
N ILE A 91 -9.56 -2.85 4.82
CA ILE A 91 -9.16 -3.31 3.49
C ILE A 91 -7.74 -3.88 3.49
N ALA A 92 -7.36 -4.57 2.42
CA ALA A 92 -6.04 -5.13 2.19
C ALA A 92 -5.42 -4.57 0.89
N GLU A 93 -4.35 -5.20 0.41
CA GLU A 93 -3.47 -4.64 -0.61
C GLU A 93 -4.14 -4.53 -1.99
N LEU A 94 -5.00 -5.48 -2.34
CA LEU A 94 -5.70 -5.47 -3.62
C LEU A 94 -6.74 -4.35 -3.69
N GLU A 95 -7.48 -4.11 -2.62
CA GLU A 95 -8.44 -3.01 -2.58
C GLU A 95 -7.72 -1.65 -2.59
N VAL A 96 -6.57 -1.53 -1.90
CA VAL A 96 -5.72 -0.32 -1.99
C VAL A 96 -5.28 -0.07 -3.43
N LEU A 97 -4.83 -1.10 -4.15
CA LEU A 97 -4.45 -0.98 -5.56
C LEU A 97 -5.63 -0.53 -6.45
N ASP A 98 -6.84 -1.00 -6.16
CA ASP A 98 -8.05 -0.56 -6.86
C ASP A 98 -8.36 0.93 -6.61
N TYR A 99 -8.30 1.39 -5.35
CA TYR A 99 -8.44 2.81 -5.03
C TYR A 99 -7.38 3.68 -5.73
N LEU A 100 -6.12 3.25 -5.75
CA LEU A 100 -5.05 3.96 -6.46
C LEU A 100 -5.27 4.03 -7.97
N LYS A 101 -5.79 2.96 -8.57
CA LYS A 101 -6.15 2.91 -9.99
C LYS A 101 -7.31 3.86 -10.29
N LYS A 102 -8.36 3.89 -9.46
CA LYS A 102 -9.47 4.83 -9.57
C LYS A 102 -9.01 6.29 -9.50
N MET A 103 -8.17 6.64 -8.52
CA MET A 103 -7.57 7.98 -8.40
C MET A 103 -6.76 8.35 -9.65
N THR A 104 -5.95 7.43 -10.15
CA THR A 104 -5.14 7.63 -11.36
C THR A 104 -6.00 7.92 -12.59
N ASN A 105 -7.14 7.25 -12.68
CA ASN A 105 -8.13 7.41 -13.75
C ASN A 105 -9.03 8.65 -13.59
N GLY A 106 -8.77 9.49 -12.58
CA GLY A 106 -9.43 10.79 -12.41
C GLY A 106 -10.54 10.81 -11.37
N ASP A 107 -10.74 9.75 -10.58
CA ASP A 107 -11.69 9.80 -9.47
C ASP A 107 -11.14 10.67 -8.33
N ALA A 108 -11.55 11.94 -8.33
CA ALA A 108 -11.18 12.93 -7.33
C ALA A 108 -11.95 12.77 -6.01
N SER A 109 -12.90 11.84 -5.92
CA SER A 109 -13.65 11.58 -4.68
C SER A 109 -12.87 10.70 -3.69
N ILE A 110 -11.69 10.20 -4.05
CA ILE A 110 -10.86 9.33 -3.21
C ILE A 110 -9.59 10.04 -2.78
N LEU A 111 -9.15 9.81 -1.55
CA LEU A 111 -7.84 10.22 -1.06
C LEU A 111 -7.18 9.09 -0.26
N VAL A 112 -5.97 8.71 -0.65
CA VAL A 112 -5.14 7.77 0.12
C VAL A 112 -4.23 8.57 1.06
N VAL A 113 -4.34 8.32 2.36
CA VAL A 113 -3.73 9.11 3.43
C VAL A 113 -2.70 8.30 4.21
N ASP A 114 -1.44 8.70 4.09
CA ASP A 114 -0.37 8.24 4.96
C ASP A 114 -0.44 9.02 6.28
N SER A 115 -0.95 8.37 7.33
CA SER A 115 -1.17 9.01 8.64
C SER A 115 0.12 9.16 9.46
N ARG A 116 1.27 8.72 8.93
CA ARG A 116 2.52 8.68 9.67
C ARG A 116 3.11 10.07 9.84
N THR A 117 3.98 10.24 10.84
CA THR A 117 4.84 11.41 10.95
C THR A 117 5.77 11.54 9.73
N PRO A 118 6.19 12.77 9.36
CA PRO A 118 6.95 12.99 8.13
C PRO A 118 8.27 12.19 8.05
N ASP A 119 8.92 11.93 9.17
CA ASP A 119 10.16 11.14 9.25
C ASP A 119 9.93 9.67 8.84
N TRP A 120 8.76 9.11 9.11
CA TRP A 120 8.38 7.78 8.66
C TRP A 120 7.96 7.78 7.20
N ALA A 121 7.20 8.79 6.77
CA ALA A 121 6.77 8.94 5.37
C ALA A 121 7.99 9.12 4.43
N ALA A 122 9.01 9.87 4.86
CA ALA A 122 10.25 10.10 4.11
C ALA A 122 11.06 8.83 3.81
N LYS A 123 10.88 7.76 4.61
CA LYS A 123 11.52 6.44 4.40
C LYS A 123 10.89 5.66 3.25
N GLY A 124 9.73 6.09 2.76
CA GLY A 124 8.99 5.43 1.69
C GLY A 124 7.51 5.38 2.05
N THR A 125 6.65 5.68 1.08
CA THR A 125 5.18 5.64 1.21
C THR A 125 4.56 4.89 0.03
N ILE A 126 3.26 4.63 0.10
CA ILE A 126 2.48 4.07 -1.00
C ILE A 126 2.38 5.13 -2.11
N PRO A 127 2.77 4.82 -3.37
CA PRO A 127 2.59 5.76 -4.48
C PRO A 127 1.15 6.24 -4.57
N GLY A 128 0.95 7.53 -4.85
CA GLY A 128 -0.37 8.19 -4.87
C GLY A 128 -0.92 8.62 -3.51
N ALA A 129 -0.29 8.24 -2.38
CA ALA A 129 -0.67 8.73 -1.06
C ALA A 129 -0.21 10.16 -0.79
N VAL A 130 -1.00 10.91 -0.01
CA VAL A 130 -0.63 12.20 0.59
C VAL A 130 -0.28 11.98 2.06
N ASN A 131 0.82 12.59 2.53
CA ASN A 131 1.17 12.51 3.95
C ASN A 131 0.39 13.54 4.78
N LEU A 132 -0.54 13.05 5.59
CA LEU A 132 -1.27 13.86 6.58
C LEU A 132 -1.03 13.27 7.98
N PRO A 133 0.03 13.73 8.68
CA PRO A 133 0.42 13.18 9.98
C PRO A 133 -0.72 13.24 10.99
N TRP A 134 -0.85 12.20 11.80
CA TRP A 134 -1.93 12.09 12.77
C TRP A 134 -2.01 13.23 13.80
N THR A 135 -0.90 13.90 14.04
CA THR A 135 -0.84 15.06 14.94
C THR A 135 -1.64 16.24 14.40
N LYS A 136 -1.86 16.35 13.08
CA LYS A 136 -2.63 17.43 12.45
C LYS A 136 -4.15 17.27 12.60
N LEU A 137 -4.64 16.09 12.97
CA LEU A 137 -6.06 15.80 13.19
C LEU A 137 -6.37 15.48 14.66
N ASN A 138 -5.42 15.71 15.56
CA ASN A 138 -5.56 15.35 16.96
C ASN A 138 -5.39 16.57 17.88
N PRO A 139 -6.49 17.10 18.46
CA PRO A 139 -6.43 18.19 19.42
C PRO A 139 -5.56 17.91 20.64
N ALA A 140 -5.52 16.66 21.13
CA ALA A 140 -4.65 16.25 22.23
C ALA A 140 -3.15 16.21 21.85
N LYS A 141 -2.81 16.50 20.60
CA LYS A 141 -1.45 16.70 20.08
C LYS A 141 -1.18 18.13 19.62
N GLY A 142 -2.10 19.05 19.89
CA GLY A 142 -1.94 20.48 19.60
C GLY A 142 -2.48 20.93 18.24
N ALA A 143 -3.22 20.08 17.51
CA ALA A 143 -3.97 20.57 16.36
C ALA A 143 -5.14 21.45 16.83
N ASP A 144 -5.14 22.71 16.41
CA ASP A 144 -6.22 23.65 16.73
C ASP A 144 -7.42 23.45 15.78
N PRO A 145 -8.62 23.91 16.17
CA PRO A 145 -9.83 23.73 15.35
C PRO A 145 -9.77 24.38 13.96
N ILE A 146 -9.02 25.47 13.78
CA ILE A 146 -8.89 26.16 12.49
C ILE A 146 -8.08 25.26 11.55
N SER A 147 -6.90 24.82 11.97
CA SER A 147 -6.06 23.90 11.20
C SER A 147 -6.77 22.59 10.84
N ILE A 148 -7.59 22.05 11.75
CA ILE A 148 -8.41 20.86 11.47
C ILE A 148 -9.48 21.19 10.43
N GLY A 149 -10.16 22.34 10.56
CA GLY A 149 -11.15 22.80 9.61
C GLY A 149 -10.60 22.94 8.20
N GLU A 150 -9.44 23.58 8.05
CA GLU A 150 -8.73 23.71 6.77
C GLU A 150 -8.47 22.34 6.13
N ILE A 151 -8.06 21.34 6.91
CA ILE A 151 -7.87 19.97 6.40
C ILE A 151 -9.20 19.34 5.94
N LEU A 152 -10.28 19.51 6.72
CA LEU A 152 -11.59 18.99 6.36
C LEU A 152 -12.10 19.59 5.05
N GLU A 153 -11.87 20.87 4.83
CA GLU A 153 -12.28 21.59 3.62
C GLU A 153 -11.34 21.28 2.45
N ASP A 154 -10.06 21.65 2.57
CA ASP A 154 -9.09 21.65 1.47
C ASP A 154 -8.69 20.24 1.04
N ASN A 155 -8.50 19.33 1.99
CA ASN A 155 -8.07 17.97 1.68
C ASN A 155 -9.24 17.02 1.52
N PHE A 156 -10.27 17.13 2.36
CA PHE A 156 -11.35 16.13 2.42
C PHE A 156 -12.65 16.56 1.76
N ASN A 157 -12.74 17.78 1.24
CA ASN A 157 -13.91 18.30 0.52
C ASN A 157 -15.20 18.29 1.36
N ALA A 158 -15.07 18.44 2.68
CA ALA A 158 -16.18 18.81 3.55
C ALA A 158 -16.49 20.30 3.39
N ARG A 159 -17.67 20.75 3.82
CA ARG A 159 -18.06 22.16 3.80
C ARG A 159 -18.42 22.63 5.19
N ASN A 160 -17.92 23.78 5.60
CA ASN A 160 -18.40 24.45 6.80
C ASN A 160 -19.64 25.29 6.49
N LEU A 161 -20.73 25.01 7.19
CA LEU A 161 -22.00 25.73 7.15
C LEU A 161 -22.20 26.43 8.50
N GLU A 162 -21.46 27.52 8.71
CA GLU A 162 -21.56 28.35 9.92
C GLU A 162 -21.38 27.57 11.24
N GLY A 163 -20.37 26.69 11.28
CA GLY A 163 -20.04 25.86 12.44
C GLY A 163 -20.62 24.45 12.40
N LEU A 164 -21.42 24.12 11.39
CA LEU A 164 -21.85 22.75 11.09
C LEU A 164 -21.07 22.18 9.91
N TRP A 165 -20.67 20.92 9.99
CA TRP A 165 -19.97 20.24 8.91
C TRP A 165 -20.92 19.49 7.99
N ASP A 166 -20.89 19.79 6.69
CA ASP A 166 -21.53 19.01 5.64
C ASP A 166 -20.51 18.09 4.95
N TYR A 167 -20.74 16.78 5.08
CA TYR A 167 -19.91 15.72 4.50
C TYR A 167 -20.51 15.07 3.25
N SER A 168 -21.61 15.61 2.70
CA SER A 168 -22.29 15.09 1.50
C SER A 168 -21.30 14.83 0.37
N ASN A 169 -20.39 15.78 0.11
CA ASN A 169 -19.38 15.73 -0.94
C ASN A 169 -17.98 15.33 -0.45
N ALA A 170 -17.85 14.94 0.83
CA ALA A 170 -16.56 14.57 1.40
C ALA A 170 -15.98 13.33 0.70
N LYS A 171 -14.64 13.28 0.61
CA LYS A 171 -13.92 12.18 -0.04
C LYS A 171 -14.08 10.85 0.70
N THR A 172 -13.84 9.75 0.00
CA THR A 172 -13.52 8.46 0.62
C THR A 172 -12.05 8.46 1.01
N LEU A 173 -11.75 8.27 2.29
CA LEU A 173 -10.39 8.28 2.85
C LEU A 173 -9.87 6.86 3.03
N VAL A 174 -8.81 6.51 2.31
CA VAL A 174 -8.06 5.26 2.50
C VAL A 174 -6.87 5.54 3.40
N MET A 175 -7.00 5.23 4.69
CA MET A 175 -6.00 5.60 5.69
C MET A 175 -5.09 4.43 6.05
N PHE A 176 -3.79 4.68 6.15
CA PHE A 176 -2.82 3.69 6.59
C PHE A 176 -1.71 4.30 7.44
N CYS A 177 -0.93 3.43 8.08
CA CYS A 177 0.28 3.82 8.80
C CYS A 177 1.34 2.70 8.67
N ASN A 178 2.14 2.44 9.71
CA ASN A 178 3.24 1.47 9.61
C ASN A 178 2.79 0.00 9.58
N GLY A 179 1.67 -0.34 10.22
CA GLY A 179 1.12 -1.70 10.28
C GLY A 179 0.18 -1.88 11.47
N MET A 180 -0.23 -3.12 11.74
CA MET A 180 -1.27 -3.40 12.74
C MET A 180 -0.92 -3.05 14.20
N TRP A 181 0.35 -2.74 14.45
CA TRP A 181 0.89 -2.30 15.75
C TRP A 181 1.00 -0.77 15.86
N CYS A 182 0.62 -0.01 14.82
CA CYS A 182 0.83 1.43 14.77
C CYS A 182 -0.48 2.19 15.04
N GLY A 183 -0.49 3.02 16.08
CA GLY A 183 -1.67 3.79 16.49
C GLY A 183 -1.94 5.08 15.71
N GLN A 184 -1.15 5.41 14.69
CA GLN A 184 -1.26 6.73 14.02
C GLN A 184 -2.52 6.83 13.14
N SER A 185 -2.77 5.88 12.22
CA SER A 185 -4.04 5.90 11.47
C SER A 185 -5.26 5.56 12.34
N PRO A 186 -5.20 4.65 13.33
CA PRO A 186 -6.25 4.51 14.34
C PRO A 186 -6.64 5.80 15.04
N ASN A 187 -5.65 6.63 15.39
CA ASN A 187 -5.92 7.92 16.04
C ASN A 187 -6.60 8.92 15.10
N ASN A 188 -6.18 8.97 13.84
CA ASN A 188 -6.86 9.77 12.82
C ASN A 188 -8.32 9.35 12.64
N ILE A 189 -8.56 8.06 12.44
CA ILE A 189 -9.91 7.51 12.27
C ILE A 189 -10.78 7.87 13.48
N ALA A 190 -10.27 7.66 14.69
CA ALA A 190 -11.01 7.98 15.91
C ALA A 190 -11.37 9.47 16.03
N ASN A 191 -10.47 10.38 15.65
CA ASN A 191 -10.77 11.82 15.69
C ASN A 191 -11.73 12.24 14.57
N LEU A 192 -11.58 11.74 13.35
CA LEU A 192 -12.51 12.01 12.26
C LEU A 192 -13.94 11.58 12.59
N LEU A 193 -14.10 10.40 13.19
CA LEU A 193 -15.40 9.94 13.68
C LEU A 193 -15.97 10.85 14.76
N LYS A 194 -15.14 11.39 15.67
CA LYS A 194 -15.58 12.38 16.68
C LYS A 194 -16.01 13.70 16.05
N PHE A 195 -15.41 14.08 14.93
CA PHE A 195 -15.78 15.28 14.18
C PHE A 195 -17.03 15.07 13.32
N GLY A 196 -17.56 13.85 13.25
CA GLY A 196 -18.76 13.51 12.49
C GLY A 196 -18.50 13.05 11.06
N TYR A 197 -17.23 12.80 10.69
CA TYR A 197 -16.90 12.28 9.37
C TYR A 197 -17.61 10.92 9.12
N PRO A 198 -18.24 10.70 7.95
CA PRO A 198 -19.01 9.49 7.71
C PRO A 198 -18.13 8.23 7.77
N ALA A 199 -18.49 7.27 8.63
CA ALA A 199 -17.69 6.07 8.86
C ALA A 199 -17.53 5.20 7.61
N ASP A 200 -18.57 5.13 6.78
CA ASP A 200 -18.60 4.40 5.51
C ASP A 200 -17.66 4.99 4.45
N LYS A 201 -17.32 6.28 4.56
CA LYS A 201 -16.31 6.96 3.75
C LYS A 201 -14.88 6.75 4.27
N ILE A 202 -14.66 5.99 5.34
CA ILE A 202 -13.33 5.67 5.86
C ILE A 202 -13.00 4.21 5.57
N LYS A 203 -11.88 4.00 4.87
CA LYS A 203 -11.27 2.70 4.62
C LYS A 203 -9.95 2.62 5.36
N TRP A 204 -9.73 1.55 6.11
CA TRP A 204 -8.51 1.38 6.90
C TRP A 204 -7.67 0.24 6.36
N TYR A 205 -6.53 0.57 5.77
CA TYR A 205 -5.53 -0.42 5.40
C TYR A 205 -4.68 -0.77 6.62
N ARG A 206 -5.17 -1.75 7.40
CA ARG A 206 -4.59 -2.20 8.69
C ARG A 206 -3.16 -2.72 8.56
N GLY A 207 -2.83 -3.35 7.43
CA GLY A 207 -1.50 -3.92 7.15
C GLY A 207 -0.40 -2.87 7.02
N GLY A 208 -0.77 -1.65 6.60
CA GLY A 208 0.13 -0.52 6.47
C GLY A 208 1.36 -0.79 5.60
N MET A 209 2.40 0.01 5.81
CA MET A 209 3.66 -0.12 5.07
C MET A 209 4.38 -1.44 5.30
N GLN A 210 4.24 -2.06 6.48
CA GLN A 210 4.89 -3.34 6.75
C GLN A 210 4.39 -4.45 5.82
N ASN A 211 3.07 -4.59 5.66
CA ASN A 211 2.51 -5.56 4.72
C ASN A 211 2.88 -5.20 3.27
N TRP A 212 2.76 -3.92 2.92
CA TRP A 212 3.07 -3.42 1.58
C TRP A 212 4.51 -3.80 1.17
N GLU A 213 5.48 -3.53 2.03
CA GLU A 213 6.87 -3.88 1.79
C GLU A 213 7.14 -5.38 1.88
N THR A 214 6.44 -6.11 2.75
CA THR A 214 6.57 -7.58 2.87
C THR A 214 6.19 -8.29 1.57
N LEU A 215 5.23 -7.75 0.83
CA LEU A 215 4.88 -8.24 -0.51
C LEU A 215 5.84 -7.74 -1.61
N GLY A 216 6.80 -6.89 -1.26
CA GLY A 216 7.75 -6.28 -2.17
C GLY A 216 7.14 -5.19 -3.06
N LEU A 217 5.99 -4.62 -2.68
CA LEU A 217 5.32 -3.62 -3.52
C LEU A 217 6.12 -2.31 -3.57
N THR A 218 6.14 -1.69 -4.74
CA THR A 218 6.85 -0.43 -5.00
C THR A 218 6.47 0.67 -4.00
N THR A 219 7.46 1.40 -3.51
CA THR A 219 7.28 2.59 -2.67
C THR A 219 7.71 3.85 -3.42
N ALA A 220 7.23 5.01 -2.97
CA ALA A 220 7.64 6.32 -3.46
C ALA A 220 8.11 7.22 -2.31
N LYS A 221 8.74 8.35 -2.64
CA LYS A 221 9.02 9.40 -1.66
C LYS A 221 7.71 10.08 -1.26
N ALA A 222 7.58 10.55 -0.03
CA ALA A 222 6.37 11.26 0.37
C ALA A 222 6.22 12.56 -0.42
N THR A 223 4.99 12.82 -0.88
CA THR A 223 4.57 14.15 -1.35
C THR A 223 3.96 14.90 -0.17
N ASN A 224 4.46 16.11 0.05
CA ASN A 224 3.90 17.05 1.03
C ASN A 224 2.73 17.81 0.41
#